data_AF-A0A1V5YME8-F1
#
_entry.id   AF-A0A1V5YME8-F1
#
_cell.length_a   1.000
_cell.length_b   1.000
_cell.length_c   1.000
_cell.angle_alpha   90.00
_cell.angle_beta   90.00
_cell.angle_gamma   90.00
#
_symmetry.space_group_name_H-M   'P 1'
#
loop_
_entity.id
_entity.type
_entity.pdbx_description
1 polymer ?
#
loop_
_entity_poly.entity_id
_entity_poly.type
_entity_poly.pdbx_seq_one_letter_code
_entity_poly.pdbx_strand_id
1 'polypeptide(L)'
;MVSDGFVACTAFGSNAYFKAITKGIFTRGIGLAFKATTYPVNHLILPEEDDVRFQITRGPVTLAFDNSPDYFSLDAGDTLTVRKHSQSATILTCEPVIALDEPF
;
A
#
# COMPACT_ATOMS: atom_id res chain seq x y z
N MET A 1 6.00 -13.97 11.79
CA MET A 1 5.52 -12.63 12.21
C MET A 1 4.00 -12.66 12.21
N VAL A 2 3.35 -12.20 13.28
CA VAL A 2 1.90 -12.06 13.32
C VAL A 2 1.58 -10.56 13.35
N SER A 3 0.66 -10.14 12.51
CA SER A 3 0.23 -8.76 12.26
C SER A 3 -1.26 -8.81 11.98
N ASP A 4 -2.03 -7.83 12.43
CA ASP A 4 -3.46 -7.73 12.09
C ASP A 4 -3.66 -7.49 10.59
N GLY A 5 -2.63 -6.96 9.93
CA GLY A 5 -2.59 -6.81 8.47
C GLY A 5 -1.39 -5.98 8.03
N PHE A 6 -1.39 -5.61 6.75
CA PHE A 6 -0.45 -4.67 6.18
C PHE A 6 -1.15 -3.79 5.14
N VAL A 7 -0.51 -2.68 4.79
CA VAL A 7 -0.91 -1.77 3.73
C VAL A 7 0.22 -1.74 2.72
N ALA A 8 -0.11 -1.94 1.44
CA ALA A 8 0.76 -1.65 0.32
C ALA A 8 0.18 -0.45 -0.44
N CYS A 9 1.01 0.53 -0.79
CA CYS A 9 0.54 1.75 -1.43
C CYS A 9 1.55 2.34 -2.41
N THR A 10 1.05 3.17 -3.32
CA THR A 10 1.85 4.02 -4.19
C THR A 10 2.33 5.26 -3.43
N ALA A 11 3.26 6.04 -4.02
CA ALA A 11 3.68 7.33 -3.47
C ALA A 11 2.48 8.28 -3.23
N PHE A 12 1.50 8.30 -4.16
CA PHE A 12 0.26 9.06 -3.98
C PHE A 12 -0.54 8.59 -2.76
N GLY A 13 -0.73 7.27 -2.61
CA GLY A 13 -1.42 6.67 -1.47
C GLY A 13 -0.68 6.78 -0.13
N SER A 14 0.59 7.20 -0.13
CA SER A 14 1.40 7.32 1.09
C SER A 14 0.81 8.31 2.10
N ASN A 15 0.06 9.32 1.63
CA ASN A 15 -0.63 10.31 2.47
C ASN A 15 -1.83 9.75 3.24
N ALA A 16 -2.31 8.55 2.90
CA ALA A 16 -3.49 7.93 3.51
C ALA A 16 -3.11 6.99 4.68
N TYR A 17 -3.58 5.74 4.64
CA TYR A 17 -3.38 4.76 5.72
C TYR A 17 -1.90 4.50 6.04
N PHE A 18 -1.01 4.60 5.05
CA PHE A 18 0.43 4.47 5.27
C PHE A 18 0.92 5.52 6.28
N LYS A 19 0.69 6.81 6.03
CA LYS A 19 1.01 7.90 6.97
C LYS A 19 0.34 7.71 8.33
N ALA A 20 -0.87 7.18 8.39
CA ALA A 20 -1.54 6.90 9.66
C ALA A 20 -0.77 5.88 10.52
N ILE A 21 -0.18 4.86 9.90
CA ILE A 21 0.62 3.81 10.55
C ILE A 21 2.06 4.29 10.83
N THR A 22 2.73 4.84 9.83
CA THR A 22 4.18 5.11 9.86
C THR A 22 4.55 6.50 10.34
N LYS A 23 3.58 7.44 10.30
CA LYS A 23 3.76 8.89 10.48
C LYS A 23 4.68 9.54 9.45
N GLY A 24 5.00 8.84 8.36
CA GLY A 24 5.82 9.32 7.25
C GLY A 24 5.12 9.20 5.90
N ILE A 25 5.71 9.86 4.90
CA ILE A 25 5.30 9.80 3.49
C ILE A 25 6.54 9.53 2.63
N PHE A 26 6.32 9.13 1.38
CA PHE A 26 7.40 8.91 0.42
C PHE A 26 6.95 9.35 -0.98
N THR A 27 7.92 9.73 -1.82
CA THR A 27 7.66 10.30 -3.15
C THR A 27 7.91 9.33 -4.31
N ARG A 28 8.59 8.19 -4.08
CA ARG A 28 8.86 7.15 -5.08
C ARG A 28 8.90 5.75 -4.49
N GLY A 29 8.51 4.75 -5.30
CA GLY A 29 8.53 3.33 -4.91
C GLY A 29 7.17 2.76 -4.51
N ILE A 30 7.21 1.56 -3.90
CA ILE A 30 6.06 0.87 -3.30
C ILE A 30 6.24 0.85 -1.79
N GLY A 31 5.32 1.48 -1.07
CA GLY A 31 5.37 1.58 0.39
C GLY A 31 4.61 0.44 1.06
N LEU A 32 5.26 -0.24 2.00
CA LEU A 32 4.67 -1.29 2.83
C LEU A 32 4.67 -0.87 4.31
N ALA A 33 3.49 -0.89 4.94
CA ALA A 33 3.33 -0.61 6.35
C ALA A 33 2.60 -1.75 7.06
N PHE A 34 3.10 -2.18 8.21
CA PHE A 34 2.52 -3.29 8.98
C PHE A 34 1.68 -2.76 10.14
N LYS A 35 0.49 -3.31 10.33
CA LYS A 35 -0.46 -2.86 11.36
C LYS A 35 -0.51 -3.85 12.53
N ALA A 36 -0.33 -3.33 13.75
CA ALA A 36 -0.45 -4.10 15.00
C ALA A 36 0.40 -5.38 15.00
N THR A 37 1.70 -5.21 14.80
CA THR A 37 2.68 -6.30 14.79
C THR A 37 3.05 -6.71 16.21
N THR A 38 3.29 -8.01 16.44
CA THR A 38 3.73 -8.52 17.76
C THR A 38 5.06 -7.92 18.21
N TYR A 39 5.92 -7.54 17.27
CA TYR A 39 7.21 -6.89 17.51
C TYR A 39 7.28 -5.59 16.70
N PRO A 40 8.05 -4.59 17.13
CA PRO A 40 8.28 -3.39 16.32
C PRO A 40 8.90 -3.77 14.97
N VAL A 41 8.19 -3.48 13.89
CA VAL A 41 8.68 -3.66 12.52
C VAL A 41 8.52 -2.36 11.78
N ASN A 42 9.61 -1.93 11.14
CA ASN A 42 9.62 -0.72 10.34
C ASN A 42 8.84 -0.92 9.05
N HIS A 43 8.38 0.19 8.48
CA HIS A 43 7.87 0.21 7.12
C HIS A 43 9.01 0.00 6.13
N LEU A 44 8.65 -0.44 4.91
CA LEU A 44 9.58 -0.63 3.80
C LEU A 44 9.16 0.26 2.64
N ILE A 45 10.14 0.76 1.89
CA ILE A 45 9.93 1.42 0.61
C ILE A 45 10.76 0.63 -0.40
N LEU A 46 10.06 -0.05 -1.31
CA LEU A 46 10.66 -0.90 -2.33
C LEU A 46 10.74 -0.15 -3.68
N PRO A 47 11.67 -0.52 -4.57
CA PRO A 47 11.67 -0.04 -5.95
C PRO A 47 10.30 -0.23 -6.64
N GLU A 48 9.93 0.72 -7.50
CA GLU A 48 8.62 0.70 -8.17
C GLU A 48 8.49 -0.39 -9.25
N GLU A 49 9.61 -0.93 -9.72
CA GLU A 49 9.67 -1.99 -10.73
C GLU A 49 9.63 -3.40 -10.13
N ASP A 50 9.61 -3.51 -8.80
CA ASP A 50 9.58 -4.80 -8.11
C ASP A 50 8.18 -5.43 -8.11
N ASP A 51 8.14 -6.75 -8.28
CA ASP A 51 6.95 -7.58 -8.03
C ASP A 51 6.94 -8.04 -6.57
N VAL A 52 6.11 -7.40 -5.75
CA VAL A 52 6.03 -7.68 -4.31
C VAL A 52 4.97 -8.74 -4.05
N ARG A 53 5.41 -9.94 -3.66
CA ARG A 53 4.54 -11.09 -3.42
C ARG A 53 4.28 -11.31 -1.93
N PHE A 54 3.01 -11.50 -1.58
CA PHE A 54 2.57 -11.83 -0.21
C PHE A 54 1.86 -13.17 -0.21
N GLN A 55 2.32 -14.09 0.63
CA GLN A 55 1.64 -15.36 0.87
C GLN A 55 0.80 -15.27 2.15
N ILE A 56 -0.48 -15.60 2.04
CA ILE A 56 -1.38 -15.65 3.18
C ILE A 56 -1.11 -16.95 3.93
N THR A 57 -0.50 -16.84 5.12
CA THR A 57 -0.17 -18.01 5.95
C THR A 57 -1.26 -18.36 6.95
N ARG A 58 -2.14 -17.41 7.29
CA ARG A 58 -3.32 -17.59 8.16
C ARG A 58 -4.44 -16.70 7.64
N GLY A 59 -5.60 -17.31 7.38
CA GLY A 59 -6.82 -16.63 6.95
C GLY A 59 -7.97 -16.82 7.94
N PRO A 60 -9.16 -16.28 7.62
CA PRO A 60 -9.45 -15.50 6.42
C PRO A 60 -8.88 -14.09 6.48
N VAL A 61 -8.49 -13.54 5.33
CA VAL A 61 -8.02 -12.15 5.16
C VAL A 61 -8.96 -11.42 4.21
N THR A 62 -9.21 -10.14 4.48
CA THR A 62 -9.97 -9.27 3.57
C THR A 62 -9.04 -8.27 2.93
N LEU A 63 -9.01 -8.25 1.60
CA LEU A 63 -8.34 -7.23 0.80
C LEU A 63 -9.34 -6.12 0.48
N ALA A 64 -8.97 -4.90 0.84
CA ALA A 64 -9.63 -3.67 0.44
C ALA A 64 -8.64 -2.79 -0.34
N PHE A 65 -9.12 -2.01 -1.31
CA PHE A 65 -8.27 -1.21 -2.20
C PHE A 65 -8.95 0.13 -2.52
N ASP A 66 -8.20 1.23 -2.44
CA ASP A 66 -8.57 2.59 -2.90
C ASP A 66 -10.00 3.05 -2.61
N ASN A 67 -10.52 2.71 -1.41
CA ASN A 67 -11.89 3.03 -0.99
C ASN A 67 -12.98 2.47 -1.93
N SER A 68 -12.67 1.39 -2.64
CA SER A 68 -13.63 0.61 -3.41
C SER A 68 -14.72 0.03 -2.49
N PRO A 69 -15.99 -0.03 -2.94
CA PRO A 69 -17.04 -0.77 -2.22
C PRO A 69 -16.82 -2.29 -2.26
N ASP A 70 -15.96 -2.76 -3.18
CA ASP A 70 -15.67 -4.17 -3.36
C ASP A 70 -14.57 -4.64 -2.41
N TYR A 71 -14.73 -5.87 -1.92
CA TYR A 71 -13.76 -6.55 -1.07
C TYR A 71 -13.47 -7.93 -1.63
N PHE A 72 -12.22 -8.37 -1.52
CA PHE A 72 -11.83 -9.73 -1.86
C PHE A 72 -11.48 -10.51 -0.59
N SER A 73 -12.09 -11.67 -0.42
CA SER A 73 -11.69 -12.63 0.62
C SER A 73 -10.53 -13.47 0.11
N LEU A 74 -9.51 -13.63 0.95
CA LEU A 74 -8.33 -14.46 0.70
C LEU A 74 -8.19 -15.49 1.80
N ASP A 75 -7.85 -16.71 1.42
CA ASP A 75 -7.68 -17.84 2.33
C ASP A 75 -6.21 -18.19 2.56
N ALA A 76 -5.96 -19.02 3.58
CA ALA A 76 -4.61 -19.52 3.82
C ALA A 76 -4.12 -20.33 2.62
N GLY A 77 -2.91 -20.02 2.15
CA GLY A 77 -2.33 -20.58 0.92
C GLY A 77 -2.40 -19.63 -0.28
N ASP A 78 -3.31 -18.66 -0.26
CA ASP A 78 -3.43 -17.69 -1.35
C ASP A 78 -2.22 -16.77 -1.43
N THR A 79 -2.01 -16.22 -2.62
CA THR A 79 -0.90 -15.30 -2.90
C THR A 79 -1.42 -14.03 -3.55
N LEU A 80 -1.04 -12.89 -2.98
CA LEU A 80 -1.24 -11.56 -3.55
C LEU A 80 0.07 -11.11 -4.21
N THR A 81 -0.01 -10.39 -5.32
CA THR A 81 1.14 -9.69 -5.90
C THR A 81 0.79 -8.23 -6.12
N VAL A 82 1.62 -7.34 -5.58
CA VAL A 82 1.53 -5.89 -5.77
C VAL A 82 2.69 -5.48 -6.66
N ARG A 83 2.37 -4.80 -7.76
CA ARG A 83 3.35 -4.32 -8.74
C ARG A 83 2.83 -3.06 -9.42
N LYS A 84 3.73 -2.28 -10.00
CA LYS A 84 3.36 -1.12 -10.81
C LYS A 84 2.56 -1.57 -12.03
N HIS A 85 1.42 -0.89 -12.24
CA HIS A 85 0.59 -1.12 -13.41
C HIS A 85 1.23 -0.46 -14.64
N SER A 86 1.08 -1.08 -15.83
CA SER A 86 1.67 -0.56 -17.07
C SER A 86 1.08 0.78 -17.51
N GLN A 87 -0.18 1.01 -17.16
CA GLN A 87 -0.88 2.27 -17.39
C GLN A 87 -0.91 3.10 -16.11
N SER A 88 -0.42 4.34 -16.21
CA SER A 88 -0.52 5.33 -15.14
C SER A 88 -1.92 5.91 -15.04
N ALA A 89 -2.35 6.24 -13.82
CA ALA A 89 -3.60 6.96 -13.60
C ALA A 89 -3.49 8.42 -14.07
N THR A 90 -4.60 9.00 -14.54
CA THR A 90 -4.69 10.43 -14.86
C THR A 90 -5.36 11.16 -13.70
N ILE A 91 -4.66 12.13 -13.12
CA ILE A 91 -5.20 12.98 -12.05
C ILE A 91 -5.68 14.29 -12.69
N LEU A 92 -6.94 14.64 -12.48
CA LEU A 92 -7.52 15.91 -12.93
C LEU A 92 -7.53 16.91 -11.75
N THR A 93 -7.02 18.11 -11.98
CA THR A 93 -6.98 19.17 -10.98
C THR A 93 -7.67 20.44 -11.50
N CYS A 94 -8.26 21.20 -10.58
CA CYS A 94 -8.93 22.47 -10.93
C CYS A 94 -7.93 23.62 -11.13
N GLU A 95 -6.73 23.49 -10.56
CA GLU A 95 -5.63 24.47 -10.66
C GLU A 95 -4.33 23.76 -11.10
N PRO A 96 -3.35 24.50 -11.67
CA PRO A 96 -2.08 23.92 -12.09
C PRO A 96 -1.34 23.27 -10.92
N VAL A 97 -0.98 21.99 -11.06
CA VAL A 97 -0.13 21.30 -10.08
C VAL A 97 1.32 21.72 -10.34
N ILE A 98 1.90 22.50 -9.41
CA ILE A 98 3.26 23.02 -9.55
C ILE A 98 4.31 21.93 -9.25
N ALA A 99 3.96 20.94 -8.43
CA ALA A 99 4.65 19.65 -8.30
C ALA A 99 3.74 18.67 -7.54
N LEU A 100 3.81 17.37 -7.86
CA LEU A 100 3.19 16.30 -7.06
C LEU A 100 3.92 16.05 -5.72
N ASP A 101 4.98 16.83 -5.45
CA ASP A 101 5.86 16.69 -4.29
C ASP A 101 5.34 17.39 -3.02
N GLU A 102 4.27 18.17 -3.12
CA GLU A 102 3.62 18.73 -1.94
C GLU A 102 2.56 17.76 -1.40
N PRO A 103 2.65 17.34 -0.13
CA PRO A 103 1.57 16.61 0.50
C PRO A 103 0.35 17.53 0.58
N PHE A 104 -0.76 17.09 -0.01
CA PHE A 104 -2.08 17.69 0.18
C PHE A 104 -2.41 17.91 1.66
#